data_AF-A0A3B1BJR0-F1
#
_entry.id   AF-A0A3B1BJR0-F1
#
_cell.length_a   1.000
_cell.length_b   1.000
_cell.length_c   1.000
_cell.angle_alpha   90.00
_cell.angle_beta   90.00
_cell.angle_gamma   90.00
#
_symmetry.space_group_name_H-M   'P 1'
#
loop_
_entity.id
_entity.type
_entity.pdbx_description
1 polymer ?
#
loop_
_entity_poly.entity_id
_entity_poly.type
_entity_poly.pdbx_seq_one_letter_code
_entity_poly.pdbx_strand_id
1 'polypeptide(L)'
;MAKQPKKKRLIVSSRHLATDETWPLSEVEFGLTVVNNAFQKWIVKCATAAGQPELNALDVLVFHNINHRDSAKRRIDVCFVLNIEDSHTVNYALKKLLKLGLIEGTKRGKEIFYTPTDNGRNFCDEYKAVREQCLISGYKSDESKNAEELSLIAETLRSLSGLYDQAARTAASL
;
A
#
# COMPACT_ATOMS: atom_id res chain seq x y z
N MET A 1 -48.43 17.36 -2.77
CA MET A 1 -47.10 17.51 -3.39
C MET A 1 -46.05 16.89 -2.47
N ALA A 2 -45.51 15.72 -2.81
CA ALA A 2 -44.45 15.10 -2.02
C ALA A 2 -43.13 15.85 -2.25
N LYS A 3 -42.47 16.25 -1.16
CA LYS A 3 -41.11 16.83 -1.21
C LYS A 3 -40.17 15.84 -1.87
N GLN A 4 -39.56 16.22 -2.99
CA GLN A 4 -38.45 15.46 -3.57
C GLN A 4 -37.33 15.34 -2.52
N PRO A 5 -36.75 14.15 -2.30
CA PRO A 5 -35.65 14.00 -1.37
C PRO A 5 -34.49 14.88 -1.83
N LYS A 6 -33.89 15.65 -0.91
CA LYS A 6 -32.72 16.49 -1.19
C LYS A 6 -31.66 15.61 -1.86
N LYS A 7 -31.32 15.91 -3.12
CA LYS A 7 -30.29 15.22 -3.90
C LYS A 7 -28.99 15.21 -3.08
N LYS A 8 -28.64 14.06 -2.48
CA LYS A 8 -27.42 13.88 -1.69
C LYS A 8 -26.25 14.35 -2.59
N ARG A 9 -25.48 15.35 -2.14
CA ARG A 9 -24.32 15.81 -2.90
C ARG A 9 -23.32 14.65 -2.95
N LEU A 10 -23.08 14.13 -4.14
CA LEU A 10 -22.14 13.04 -4.40
C LEU A 10 -20.71 13.53 -4.12
N ILE A 11 -19.94 12.80 -3.32
CA ILE A 11 -18.54 13.07 -3.04
C ILE A 11 -17.68 12.24 -4.00
N VAL A 12 -17.60 12.68 -5.25
CA VAL A 12 -16.95 11.94 -6.35
C VAL A 12 -15.90 12.79 -7.05
N SER A 13 -14.82 12.16 -7.54
CA SER A 13 -13.77 12.81 -8.33
C SER A 13 -14.31 13.28 -9.69
N SER A 14 -14.96 12.36 -10.40
CA SER A 14 -15.41 12.52 -11.77
C SER A 14 -16.92 12.39 -11.84
N ARG A 15 -17.64 13.51 -11.69
CA ARG A 15 -19.12 13.52 -11.65
C ARG A 15 -19.78 12.96 -12.91
N HIS A 16 -19.09 12.96 -14.05
CA HIS A 16 -19.58 12.37 -15.30
C HIS A 16 -19.56 10.82 -15.29
N LEU A 17 -18.86 10.18 -14.35
CA LEU A 17 -18.85 8.72 -14.18
C LEU A 17 -19.91 8.25 -13.16
N ALA A 18 -20.48 9.17 -12.39
CA ALA A 18 -21.45 8.89 -11.33
C ALA A 18 -22.89 9.12 -11.82
N THR A 19 -23.27 8.48 -12.93
CA THR A 19 -24.54 8.71 -13.62
C THR A 19 -25.68 7.79 -13.17
N ASP A 20 -25.36 6.62 -12.60
CA ASP A 20 -26.32 5.53 -12.37
C ASP A 20 -26.29 5.00 -10.91
N GLU A 21 -26.93 3.86 -10.65
CA GLU A 21 -27.04 3.21 -9.33
C GLU A 21 -25.68 2.87 -8.68
N THR A 22 -24.60 2.86 -9.46
CA THR A 22 -23.23 2.56 -9.03
C THR A 22 -22.45 3.76 -8.50
N TRP A 23 -23.08 4.94 -8.36
CA TRP A 23 -22.42 6.14 -7.81
C TRP A 23 -21.68 5.94 -6.47
N PRO A 24 -22.06 5.03 -5.54
CA PRO A 24 -21.28 4.79 -4.32
C PRO A 24 -19.88 4.26 -4.61
N LEU A 25 -19.70 3.48 -5.69
CA LEU A 25 -18.37 2.99 -6.10
C LEU A 25 -17.48 4.16 -6.52
N SER A 26 -18.03 5.18 -7.20
CA SER A 26 -17.29 6.39 -7.53
C SER A 26 -16.87 7.22 -6.31
N GLU A 27 -17.63 7.16 -5.20
CA GLU A 27 -17.17 7.75 -3.94
C GLU A 27 -16.00 6.98 -3.34
N VAL A 28 -16.04 5.64 -3.41
CA VAL A 28 -14.94 4.78 -2.97
C VAL A 28 -13.68 5.04 -3.81
N GLU A 29 -13.79 5.15 -5.13
CA GLU A 29 -12.66 5.46 -6.02
C GLU A 29 -12.01 6.80 -5.72
N PHE A 30 -12.82 7.81 -5.41
CA PHE A 30 -12.32 9.10 -4.96
C PHE A 30 -11.60 8.98 -3.61
N GLY A 31 -12.22 8.29 -2.65
CA GLY A 31 -11.61 7.98 -1.37
C GLY A 31 -10.27 7.24 -1.51
N LEU A 32 -10.22 6.22 -2.37
CA LEU A 32 -9.03 5.43 -2.70
C LEU A 32 -7.92 6.32 -3.26
N THR A 33 -8.26 7.25 -4.15
CA THR A 33 -7.29 8.18 -4.73
C THR A 33 -6.65 9.06 -3.66
N VAL A 34 -7.46 9.71 -2.81
CA VAL A 34 -6.96 10.63 -1.79
C VAL A 34 -6.21 9.88 -0.68
N VAL A 35 -6.73 8.73 -0.23
CA VAL A 35 -6.09 7.92 0.81
C VAL A 35 -4.79 7.29 0.32
N ASN A 36 -4.73 6.83 -0.94
CA ASN A 36 -3.47 6.32 -1.51
C ASN A 36 -2.42 7.43 -1.51
N ASN A 37 -2.74 8.63 -1.99
CA ASN A 37 -1.78 9.76 -1.98
C ASN A 37 -1.31 10.12 -0.56
N ALA A 38 -2.21 10.11 0.42
CA ALA A 38 -1.87 10.35 1.82
C ALA A 38 -1.01 9.22 2.40
N PHE A 39 -1.32 7.97 2.09
CA PHE A 39 -0.60 6.79 2.57
C PHE A 39 0.82 6.70 2.00
N GLN A 40 0.99 6.92 0.69
CA GLN A 40 2.31 6.97 0.04
C GLN A 40 3.20 8.06 0.69
N LYS A 41 2.63 9.24 0.97
CA LYS A 41 3.32 10.33 1.68
C LYS A 41 3.69 9.91 3.10
N TRP A 42 2.78 9.29 3.83
CA TRP A 42 3.02 8.80 5.19
C TRP A 42 4.19 7.79 5.22
N ILE A 43 4.20 6.80 4.31
CA ILE A 43 5.28 5.81 4.22
C ILE A 43 6.64 6.48 4.04
N VAL A 44 6.76 7.41 3.09
CA VAL A 44 8.03 8.12 2.83
C VAL A 44 8.46 8.96 4.03
N LYS A 45 7.53 9.65 4.69
CA LYS A 45 7.86 10.46 5.87
C LYS A 45 8.27 9.60 7.06
N CYS A 46 7.63 8.46 7.25
CA CYS A 46 8.01 7.49 8.27
C CYS A 46 9.41 6.91 8.01
N ALA A 47 9.72 6.54 6.76
CA ALA A 47 11.05 6.05 6.38
C ALA A 47 12.14 7.12 6.54
N THR A 48 11.83 8.38 6.17
CA THR A 48 12.73 9.51 6.36
C THR A 48 13.06 9.72 7.84
N ALA A 49 12.04 9.70 8.71
CA ALA A 49 12.21 9.84 10.15
C ALA A 49 12.97 8.65 10.77
N ALA A 50 12.85 7.47 10.18
CA ALA A 50 13.62 6.26 10.54
C ALA A 50 15.03 6.21 9.92
N GLY A 51 15.55 7.34 9.42
CA GLY A 51 16.92 7.45 8.93
C GLY A 51 17.14 7.01 7.48
N GLN A 52 16.08 6.81 6.70
CA GLN A 52 16.16 6.41 5.28
C GLN A 52 15.50 7.45 4.35
N PRO A 53 16.10 8.66 4.18
CA PRO A 53 15.51 9.75 3.40
C PRO A 53 15.49 9.49 1.89
N GLU A 54 16.34 8.58 1.41
CA GLU A 54 16.43 8.26 -0.02
C GLU A 54 15.29 7.35 -0.49
N LEU A 55 14.60 6.63 0.41
CA LEU A 55 13.59 5.65 0.03
C LEU A 55 12.29 6.31 -0.45
N ASN A 56 11.81 5.89 -1.61
CA ASN A 56 10.43 6.17 -2.03
C ASN A 56 9.48 5.13 -1.41
N ALA A 57 8.18 5.34 -1.55
CA ALA A 57 7.19 4.47 -0.93
C ALA A 57 7.24 3.00 -1.42
N LEU A 58 7.50 2.78 -2.72
CA LEU A 58 7.66 1.42 -3.26
C LEU A 58 8.89 0.73 -2.65
N ASP A 59 10.02 1.43 -2.49
CA ASP A 59 11.21 0.89 -1.86
C ASP A 59 10.91 0.37 -0.44
N VAL A 60 10.14 1.14 0.32
CA VAL A 60 9.74 0.80 1.70
C VAL A 60 8.76 -0.38 1.73
N LEU A 61 7.78 -0.42 0.82
CA LEU A 61 6.82 -1.54 0.71
C LEU A 61 7.53 -2.85 0.33
N VAL A 62 8.47 -2.78 -0.62
CA VAL A 62 9.32 -3.92 -1.00
C VAL A 62 10.17 -4.38 0.18
N PHE A 63 10.79 -3.45 0.91
CA PHE A 63 11.57 -3.78 2.10
C PHE A 63 10.71 -4.46 3.18
N HIS A 64 9.54 -3.91 3.52
CA HIS A 64 8.65 -4.51 4.50
C HIS A 64 8.18 -5.90 4.08
N ASN A 65 7.94 -6.13 2.78
CA ASN A 65 7.64 -7.46 2.27
C ASN A 65 8.81 -8.43 2.47
N ILE A 66 10.04 -8.01 2.18
CA ILE A 66 11.25 -8.82 2.41
C ILE A 66 11.41 -9.15 3.89
N ASN A 67 11.27 -8.15 4.76
CA ASN A 67 11.37 -8.30 6.21
C ASN A 67 10.20 -9.10 6.83
N HIS A 68 9.13 -9.37 6.08
CA HIS A 68 7.96 -10.09 6.56
C HIS A 68 8.22 -11.61 6.65
N ARG A 69 8.41 -12.15 7.87
CA ARG A 69 8.75 -13.56 8.17
C ARG A 69 10.20 -13.91 7.82
N ASP A 70 10.79 -14.82 8.59
CA ASP A 70 12.22 -15.23 8.51
C ASP A 70 12.61 -15.99 7.22
N SER A 71 11.76 -16.01 6.20
CA SER A 71 12.03 -16.65 4.92
C SER A 71 12.55 -15.68 3.87
N ALA A 72 13.61 -16.09 3.17
CA ALA A 72 14.16 -15.38 2.04
C ALA A 72 13.16 -15.35 0.87
N LYS A 73 13.04 -14.20 0.17
CA LYS A 73 12.03 -13.98 -0.88
C LYS A 73 12.66 -13.69 -2.24
N ARG A 74 12.00 -14.10 -3.31
CA ARG A 74 12.41 -13.75 -4.68
C ARG A 74 11.65 -12.51 -5.16
N ARG A 75 12.17 -11.87 -6.21
CA ARG A 75 11.48 -10.75 -6.88
C ARG A 75 10.04 -11.10 -7.28
N ILE A 76 9.81 -12.30 -7.82
CA ILE A 76 8.49 -12.74 -8.25
C ILE A 76 7.50 -12.87 -7.08
N ASP A 77 7.98 -13.32 -5.91
CA ASP A 77 7.16 -13.44 -4.71
C ASP A 77 6.76 -12.04 -4.21
N VAL A 78 7.67 -11.06 -4.27
CA VAL A 78 7.39 -9.66 -3.93
C VAL A 78 6.36 -9.05 -4.88
N CYS A 79 6.56 -9.20 -6.20
CA CYS A 79 5.60 -8.75 -7.21
C CYS A 79 4.21 -9.32 -6.96
N PHE A 80 4.13 -10.63 -6.69
CA PHE A 80 2.86 -11.33 -6.45
C PHE A 80 2.15 -10.80 -5.20
N VAL A 81 2.84 -10.71 -4.07
CA VAL A 81 2.21 -10.29 -2.80
C VAL A 81 1.79 -8.81 -2.83
N LEU A 82 2.54 -7.95 -3.51
CA LEU A 82 2.22 -6.52 -3.61
C LEU A 82 1.26 -6.19 -4.76
N ASN A 83 0.80 -7.18 -5.52
CA ASN A 83 0.00 -7.01 -6.74
C ASN A 83 0.64 -6.03 -7.74
N ILE A 84 1.93 -6.22 -8.04
CA ILE A 84 2.70 -5.38 -8.97
C ILE A 84 3.04 -6.17 -10.24
N GLU A 85 2.53 -5.71 -11.38
CA GLU A 85 2.79 -6.30 -12.68
C GLU A 85 4.18 -5.92 -13.24
N ASP A 86 4.57 -4.64 -13.13
CA ASP A 86 5.87 -4.17 -13.63
C ASP A 86 7.02 -4.59 -12.71
N SER A 87 7.58 -5.77 -13.00
CA SER A 87 8.72 -6.32 -12.26
C SER A 87 9.99 -5.47 -12.31
N HIS A 88 10.13 -4.54 -13.27
CA HIS A 88 11.30 -3.67 -13.35
C HIS A 88 11.34 -2.68 -12.20
N THR A 89 10.19 -2.14 -11.80
CA THR A 89 10.10 -1.21 -10.64
C THR A 89 10.54 -1.89 -9.34
N VAL A 90 10.08 -3.13 -9.10
CA VAL A 90 10.50 -3.94 -7.95
C VAL A 90 12.00 -4.25 -8.02
N ASN A 91 12.54 -4.53 -9.22
CA ASN A 91 13.96 -4.76 -9.40
C ASN A 91 14.81 -3.51 -9.08
N TYR A 92 14.33 -2.30 -9.41
CA TYR A 92 14.98 -1.06 -9.03
C TYR A 92 14.97 -0.85 -7.51
N ALA A 93 13.83 -1.09 -6.85
CA ALA A 93 13.73 -1.06 -5.40
C ALA A 93 14.72 -2.04 -4.75
N LEU A 94 14.74 -3.30 -5.19
CA LEU A 94 15.68 -4.32 -4.70
C LEU A 94 17.15 -3.90 -4.85
N LYS A 95 17.54 -3.40 -6.02
CA LYS A 95 18.90 -2.89 -6.26
C LYS A 95 19.27 -1.73 -5.33
N LYS A 96 18.32 -0.84 -5.06
CA LYS A 96 18.53 0.29 -4.16
C LYS A 96 18.66 -0.16 -2.71
N LEU A 97 17.80 -1.07 -2.26
CA LEU A 97 17.88 -1.65 -0.92
C LEU A 97 19.20 -2.42 -0.69
N LEU A 98 19.69 -3.13 -1.71
CA LEU A 98 21.03 -3.75 -1.69
C LEU A 98 22.13 -2.69 -1.56
N LYS A 99 22.06 -1.61 -2.36
CA LYS A 99 23.05 -0.51 -2.33
C LYS A 99 23.09 0.19 -0.96
N LEU A 100 21.94 0.33 -0.31
CA LEU A 100 21.81 0.90 1.03
C LEU A 100 22.16 -0.10 2.15
N GLY A 101 22.47 -1.36 1.81
CA GLY A 101 22.82 -2.40 2.78
C GLY A 101 21.66 -2.82 3.69
N LEU A 102 20.41 -2.57 3.29
CA LEU A 102 19.21 -2.94 4.06
C LEU A 102 18.79 -4.40 3.83
N ILE A 103 19.15 -4.94 2.67
CA ILE A 103 18.94 -6.33 2.31
C ILE A 103 20.23 -6.91 1.74
N GLU A 104 20.32 -8.24 1.77
CA GLU A 104 21.35 -9.01 1.08
C GLU A 104 20.69 -10.00 0.11
N GLY A 105 21.44 -10.42 -0.91
CA GLY A 105 20.95 -11.31 -1.95
C GLY A 105 21.82 -12.57 -2.06
N THR A 106 21.20 -13.74 -1.89
CA THR A 106 21.85 -15.04 -2.11
C THR A 106 21.38 -15.64 -3.44
N LYS A 107 22.32 -15.93 -4.35
CA LYS A 107 22.00 -16.63 -5.60
C LYS A 107 21.75 -18.12 -5.33
N ARG A 108 20.61 -18.64 -5.77
CA ARG A 108 20.26 -20.06 -5.74
C ARG A 108 19.80 -20.48 -7.13
N GLY A 109 20.67 -21.19 -7.85
CA GLY A 109 20.45 -21.51 -9.26
C GLY A 109 20.39 -20.24 -10.13
N LYS A 110 19.26 -20.03 -10.82
CA LYS A 110 19.00 -18.85 -11.67
C LYS A 110 18.34 -17.68 -10.93
N GLU A 111 17.91 -17.88 -9.69
CA GLU A 111 17.16 -16.88 -8.92
C GLU A 111 18.00 -16.26 -7.80
N ILE A 112 17.64 -15.05 -7.39
CA ILE A 112 18.22 -14.36 -6.23
C ILE A 112 17.16 -14.31 -5.14
N PHE A 113 17.54 -14.74 -3.94
CA PHE A 113 16.74 -14.71 -2.74
C PHE A 113 17.24 -13.60 -1.83
N TYR A 114 16.32 -12.75 -1.38
CA TYR A 114 16.61 -11.58 -0.56
C TYR A 114 16.21 -11.79 0.90
N THR A 115 17.07 -11.36 1.80
CA THR A 115 16.86 -11.36 3.26
C THR A 115 17.21 -9.98 3.83
N PRO A 116 16.57 -9.55 4.93
CA PRO A 116 16.97 -8.33 5.62
C PRO A 116 18.34 -8.52 6.28
N THR A 117 19.19 -7.49 6.22
CA THR A 117 20.43 -7.41 7.01
C THR A 117 20.13 -6.93 8.43
N ASP A 118 21.13 -6.87 9.31
CA ASP A 118 20.98 -6.22 10.62
C ASP A 118 20.64 -4.73 10.49
N ASN A 119 21.24 -4.03 9.53
CA ASN A 119 20.89 -2.64 9.22
C ASN A 119 19.42 -2.52 8.77
N GLY A 120 18.94 -3.47 7.96
CA GLY A 120 17.54 -3.55 7.58
C GLY A 120 16.62 -3.74 8.78
N ARG A 121 16.95 -4.69 9.67
CA ARG A 121 16.18 -4.93 10.90
C ARG A 121 16.11 -3.67 11.78
N ASN A 122 17.24 -3.01 12.00
CA ASN A 122 17.30 -1.74 12.74
C ASN A 122 16.44 -0.66 12.09
N PHE A 123 16.49 -0.51 10.76
CA PHE A 123 15.59 0.40 10.04
C PHE A 123 14.11 0.06 10.30
N CYS A 124 13.75 -1.22 10.29
CA CYS A 124 12.38 -1.64 10.55
C CYS A 124 11.93 -1.32 11.99
N ASP A 125 12.82 -1.44 12.97
CA ASP A 125 12.55 -1.12 14.37
C ASP A 125 12.38 0.39 14.58
N GLU A 126 13.24 1.21 13.97
CA GLU A 126 13.09 2.68 13.98
C GLU A 126 11.79 3.11 13.27
N TYR A 127 11.47 2.50 12.12
CA TYR A 127 10.22 2.74 11.42
C TYR A 127 9.00 2.41 12.29
N LYS A 128 9.06 1.30 13.03
CA LYS A 128 8.01 0.90 13.97
C LYS A 128 7.88 1.91 15.11
N ALA A 129 8.97 2.40 15.66
CA ALA A 129 8.97 3.42 16.71
C ALA A 129 8.32 4.74 16.24
N VAL A 130 8.72 5.24 15.06
CA VAL A 130 8.11 6.42 14.44
C VAL A 130 6.61 6.21 14.22
N ARG A 131 6.21 5.05 13.70
CA ARG A 131 4.80 4.73 13.48
C ARG A 131 4.01 4.72 14.79
N GLU A 132 4.57 4.16 15.86
CA GLU A 132 3.90 4.11 17.16
C GLU A 132 3.68 5.53 17.71
N GLN A 133 4.70 6.37 17.65
CA GLN A 133 4.64 7.74 18.17
C GLN A 133 3.72 8.65 17.36
N CYS A 134 3.83 8.62 16.02
CA CYS A 134 3.16 9.62 15.18
C CYS A 134 1.77 9.20 14.69
N LEU A 135 1.51 7.89 14.52
CA LEU A 135 0.24 7.41 13.98
C LEU A 135 -0.56 6.64 15.02
N ILE A 136 0.05 5.68 15.71
CA ILE A 136 -0.70 4.77 16.59
C ILE A 136 -1.11 5.45 17.90
N SER A 137 -0.26 6.30 18.47
CA SER A 137 -0.61 7.03 19.69
C SER A 137 -1.80 7.96 19.47
N GLY A 138 -1.80 8.73 18.37
CA GLY A 138 -2.96 9.54 17.96
C GLY A 138 -4.15 8.69 17.47
N TYR A 139 -3.89 7.46 17.01
CA TYR A 139 -4.97 6.53 16.70
C TYR A 139 -5.66 6.04 17.98
N LYS A 140 -4.92 5.63 19.02
CA LYS A 140 -5.46 5.07 20.27
C LYS A 140 -6.23 6.07 21.12
N SER A 141 -5.94 7.37 21.02
CA SER A 141 -6.56 8.42 21.85
C SER A 141 -7.98 8.83 21.42
N ASP A 142 -8.55 8.17 20.42
CA ASP A 142 -9.81 8.57 19.79
C ASP A 142 -10.84 7.47 20.01
N GLU A 143 -11.84 7.79 20.84
CA GLU A 143 -12.84 6.86 21.35
C GLU A 143 -13.85 6.43 20.28
N SER A 144 -13.90 7.07 19.11
CA SER A 144 -14.84 6.70 18.03
C SER A 144 -14.34 5.53 17.16
N LYS A 145 -13.33 4.79 17.63
CA LYS A 145 -12.62 3.80 16.82
C LYS A 145 -13.10 2.38 17.06
N ASN A 146 -13.55 1.75 15.98
CA ASN A 146 -13.97 0.36 15.95
C ASN A 146 -12.97 -0.49 15.14
N ALA A 147 -12.27 -1.42 15.81
CA ALA A 147 -11.36 -2.35 15.15
C ALA A 147 -12.07 -3.24 14.12
N GLU A 148 -13.35 -3.58 14.36
CA GLU A 148 -14.16 -4.36 13.44
C GLU A 148 -14.44 -3.59 12.15
N GLU A 149 -14.70 -2.27 12.25
CA GLU A 149 -14.92 -1.42 11.08
C GLU A 149 -13.66 -1.33 10.22
N LEU A 150 -12.48 -1.17 10.83
CA LEU A 150 -11.22 -1.23 10.08
C LEU A 150 -10.99 -2.60 9.40
N SER A 151 -11.35 -3.69 10.08
CA SER A 151 -11.27 -5.04 9.50
C SER A 151 -12.19 -5.17 8.28
N LEU A 152 -13.42 -4.66 8.37
CA LEU A 152 -14.38 -4.65 7.27
C LEU A 152 -13.90 -3.79 6.09
N ILE A 153 -13.32 -2.61 6.37
CA ILE A 153 -12.70 -1.77 5.34
C ILE A 153 -11.57 -2.53 4.64
N ALA A 154 -10.71 -3.22 5.41
CA ALA A 154 -9.61 -3.99 4.85
C ALA A 154 -10.07 -5.19 4.00
N GLU A 155 -11.17 -5.86 4.38
CA GLU A 155 -11.82 -6.88 3.56
C GLU A 155 -12.36 -6.29 2.26
N THR A 156 -13.10 -5.18 2.35
CA THR A 156 -13.67 -4.49 1.20
C THR A 156 -12.61 -4.05 0.19
N LEU A 157 -11.49 -3.49 0.67
CA LEU A 157 -10.37 -3.08 -0.19
C LEU A 157 -9.74 -4.27 -0.94
N ARG A 158 -9.60 -5.43 -0.28
CA ARG A 158 -9.08 -6.64 -0.93
C ARG A 158 -10.04 -7.17 -2.00
N SER A 159 -11.34 -7.18 -1.73
CA SER A 159 -12.35 -7.57 -2.72
C SER A 159 -12.36 -6.63 -3.93
N LEU A 160 -12.27 -5.31 -3.69
CA LEU A 160 -12.20 -4.31 -4.76
C LEU A 160 -10.94 -4.46 -5.61
N SER A 161 -9.78 -4.76 -5.00
CA SER A 161 -8.55 -5.03 -5.76
C SER A 161 -8.75 -6.13 -6.80
N GLY A 162 -9.35 -7.25 -6.41
CA GLY A 162 -9.62 -8.35 -7.34
C GLY A 162 -10.61 -7.97 -8.44
N LEU A 163 -11.64 -7.16 -8.12
CA LEU A 163 -12.58 -6.66 -9.10
C LEU A 163 -11.91 -5.74 -10.13
N TYR A 164 -11.03 -4.83 -9.68
CA TYR A 164 -10.28 -3.94 -10.55
C TYR A 164 -9.32 -4.72 -11.47
N ASP A 165 -8.65 -5.76 -10.96
CA ASP A 165 -7.78 -6.60 -11.79
C ASP A 165 -8.56 -7.31 -12.90
N GLN A 166 -9.77 -7.79 -12.61
CA GLN A 166 -10.64 -8.37 -13.65
C GLN A 166 -11.07 -7.31 -14.67
N ALA A 167 -11.56 -6.16 -14.19
CA ALA A 167 -12.00 -5.07 -15.04
C ALA A 167 -10.89 -4.55 -15.96
N ALA A 168 -9.66 -4.42 -15.45
CA ALA A 168 -8.49 -4.01 -16.21
C ALA A 168 -8.16 -4.98 -17.35
N ARG A 169 -8.21 -6.31 -17.09
CA ARG A 169 -8.01 -7.33 -18.13
C ARG A 169 -9.09 -7.28 -19.20
N THR A 170 -10.35 -7.15 -18.80
CA THR A 170 -11.45 -6.98 -19.77
C THR A 170 -11.23 -5.74 -20.62
N ALA A 171 -10.86 -4.61 -20.01
CA ALA A 171 -10.59 -3.37 -20.74
C ALA A 171 -9.41 -3.48 -21.71
N ALA A 172 -8.35 -4.22 -21.37
CA ALA A 172 -7.21 -4.44 -22.26
C ALA A 172 -7.53 -5.32 -23.48
N SER A 173 -8.67 -6.03 -23.46
CA SER A 173 -9.15 -6.87 -24.58
C SER A 173 -10.14 -6.18 -25.51
N LEU A 174 -10.54 -4.94 -25.19
CA LEU A 174 -11.38 -4.09 -26.04
C LEU A 174 -10.53 -3.34 -27.07
#